data_AF-A0A971PD70-F1
#
_entry.id   AF-A0A971PD70-F1
#
_cell.length_a   1.000
_cell.length_b   1.000
_cell.length_c   1.000
_cell.angle_alpha   90.00
_cell.angle_beta   90.00
_cell.angle_gamma   90.00
#
_symmetry.space_group_name_H-M   'P 1'
#
loop_
_entity.id
_entity.type
_entity.pdbx_description
1 polymer ?
#
loop_
_entity_poly.entity_id
_entity_poly.type
_entity_poly.pdbx_seq_one_letter_code
_entity_poly.pdbx_strand_id
1 'polypeptide(L)'
;NGQTANTNNLTVAAKAVSGIAVKTQPTKLSYIAGESLDLSGLEATLTYNDSTTEDVAFADFAGKSISVDIANGTAMVVATHNGVPVTLTCNAQTATTSNLTVAAAADKTALNAKIAEAATLTATNYTAASWTTLTDALTAANTVSTDADATTAQVTTGLNDLTSAMTNLVYNYSTVAAGNKVGATATVNATISNSRNLNTAVTVIFQLMDGTTPIQQVALTGDVQTGEVVTAIFNLPSATGTYTCNVLIWDSLTGQEVKAAAATANI
;
A
#
# COMPACT_ATOMS: atom_id res chain seq x y z
N ASN A 1 65.42 -39.39 -64.29
CA ASN A 1 65.31 -38.98 -62.87
C ASN A 1 63.91 -38.47 -62.60
N GLY A 2 62.92 -39.35 -62.51
CA GLY A 2 61.56 -39.01 -62.08
C GLY A 2 61.47 -39.21 -60.57
N GLN A 3 61.39 -38.13 -59.81
CA GLN A 3 61.07 -38.19 -58.39
C GLN A 3 59.59 -37.81 -58.23
N THR A 4 58.76 -38.75 -57.81
CA THR A 4 57.42 -38.48 -57.31
C THR A 4 57.52 -38.12 -55.83
N ALA A 5 57.15 -36.89 -55.48
CA ALA A 5 57.01 -36.46 -54.09
C ALA A 5 55.71 -37.06 -53.52
N ASN A 6 55.85 -37.83 -52.45
CA ASN A 6 54.71 -38.34 -51.69
C ASN A 6 54.23 -37.20 -50.77
N THR A 7 53.08 -36.60 -51.09
CA THR A 7 52.45 -35.62 -50.19
C THR A 7 51.70 -36.39 -49.11
N ASN A 8 52.32 -36.57 -47.95
CA ASN A 8 51.64 -37.05 -46.75
C ASN A 8 50.36 -36.23 -46.55
N ASN A 9 49.20 -36.89 -46.50
CA ASN A 9 47.92 -36.23 -46.25
C ASN A 9 47.96 -35.51 -44.89
N LEU A 10 47.98 -34.17 -44.92
CA LEU A 10 47.80 -33.35 -43.73
C LEU A 10 46.34 -33.46 -43.30
N THR A 11 46.10 -33.96 -42.09
CA THR A 11 44.76 -33.99 -41.52
C THR A 11 44.60 -32.75 -40.63
N VAL A 12 43.78 -31.80 -41.05
CA VAL A 12 43.46 -30.61 -40.24
C VAL A 12 42.26 -30.96 -39.35
N ALA A 13 42.42 -30.86 -38.04
CA ALA A 13 41.31 -31.02 -37.12
C ALA A 13 40.31 -29.87 -37.30
N ALA A 14 39.02 -30.19 -37.35
CA ALA A 14 37.99 -29.16 -37.42
C ALA A 14 38.02 -28.28 -36.16
N LYS A 15 37.81 -26.97 -36.31
CA LYS A 15 37.72 -26.04 -35.19
C LYS A 15 36.50 -26.38 -34.34
N ALA A 16 36.71 -26.62 -33.06
CA ALA A 16 35.68 -27.03 -32.11
C ALA A 16 35.83 -26.28 -30.79
N VAL A 17 34.69 -25.95 -30.15
CA VAL A 17 34.67 -25.31 -28.83
C VAL A 17 35.21 -26.30 -27.79
N SER A 18 36.25 -25.89 -27.07
CA SER A 18 36.91 -26.66 -26.00
C SER A 18 36.63 -26.09 -24.60
N GLY A 19 36.12 -24.85 -24.49
CA GLY A 19 35.73 -24.24 -23.22
C GLY A 19 34.79 -23.05 -23.38
N ILE A 20 34.09 -22.70 -22.31
CA ILE A 20 33.27 -21.49 -22.17
C ILE A 20 33.55 -20.88 -20.78
N ALA A 21 33.60 -19.55 -20.71
CA ALA A 21 33.68 -18.80 -19.46
C ALA A 21 32.75 -17.58 -19.52
N VAL A 22 32.22 -17.16 -18.37
CA VAL A 22 31.55 -15.85 -18.28
C VAL A 22 32.64 -14.77 -18.24
N LYS A 23 32.60 -13.87 -19.21
CA LYS A 23 33.52 -12.73 -19.32
C LYS A 23 32.99 -11.51 -18.58
N THR A 24 31.74 -11.17 -18.88
CA THR A 24 31.03 -10.03 -18.28
C THR A 24 29.72 -10.54 -17.69
N GLN A 25 29.43 -10.13 -16.46
CA GLN A 25 28.19 -10.49 -15.76
C GLN A 25 26.99 -9.68 -16.30
N PRO A 26 25.75 -10.17 -16.14
CA PRO A 26 24.56 -9.34 -16.34
C PRO A 26 24.62 -8.07 -15.47
N THR A 27 24.09 -6.96 -15.98
CA THR A 27 24.10 -5.67 -15.25
C THR A 27 23.24 -5.70 -13.98
N LYS A 28 22.24 -6.60 -13.92
CA LYS A 28 21.35 -6.80 -12.78
C LYS A 28 21.39 -8.27 -12.32
N LEU A 29 21.73 -8.46 -11.04
CA LEU A 29 21.74 -9.77 -10.36
C LEU A 29 20.84 -9.82 -9.12
N SER A 30 20.28 -8.68 -8.71
CA SER A 30 19.38 -8.57 -7.57
C SER A 30 17.99 -8.21 -8.07
N TYR A 31 17.00 -8.98 -7.63
CA TYR A 31 15.63 -8.90 -8.09
C TYR A 31 14.66 -8.96 -6.90
N ILE A 32 13.47 -8.40 -7.12
CA ILE A 32 12.29 -8.65 -6.29
C ILE A 32 11.46 -9.76 -6.98
N ALA A 33 10.80 -10.60 -6.18
CA ALA A 33 9.92 -11.65 -6.70
C ALA A 33 8.87 -11.08 -7.67
N GLY A 34 8.75 -11.68 -8.85
CA GLY A 34 7.90 -11.23 -9.94
C GLY A 34 8.61 -10.38 -10.99
N GLU A 35 9.75 -9.76 -10.67
CA GLU A 35 10.54 -9.03 -11.66
C GLU A 35 11.07 -9.96 -12.76
N SER A 36 11.20 -9.44 -13.98
CA SER A 36 11.77 -10.20 -15.09
C SER A 36 13.29 -10.21 -15.05
N LEU A 37 13.90 -11.39 -15.19
CA LEU A 37 15.36 -11.55 -15.36
C LEU A 37 15.84 -10.74 -16.56
N ASP A 38 16.88 -9.93 -16.35
CA ASP A 38 17.54 -9.16 -17.39
C ASP A 38 18.99 -9.65 -17.57
N LEU A 39 19.24 -10.31 -18.70
CA LEU A 39 20.57 -10.80 -19.08
C LEU A 39 21.39 -9.76 -19.87
N SER A 40 20.94 -8.52 -19.96
CA SER A 40 21.70 -7.43 -20.59
C SER A 40 23.08 -7.27 -19.96
N GLY A 41 24.10 -7.07 -20.80
CA GLY A 41 25.51 -6.97 -20.41
C GLY A 41 26.24 -8.31 -20.22
N LEU A 42 25.54 -9.45 -20.25
CA LEU A 42 26.18 -10.76 -20.22
C LEU A 42 27.05 -10.98 -21.48
N GLU A 43 28.31 -11.35 -21.28
CA GLU A 43 29.23 -11.79 -22.33
C GLU A 43 29.90 -13.12 -21.92
N ALA A 44 30.13 -13.99 -22.89
CA ALA A 44 30.89 -15.22 -22.72
C ALA A 44 32.16 -15.20 -23.56
N THR A 45 33.22 -15.83 -23.08
CA THR A 45 34.40 -16.16 -23.89
C THR A 45 34.35 -17.63 -24.24
N LEU A 46 34.35 -17.94 -25.54
CA LEU A 46 34.55 -19.29 -26.06
C LEU A 46 36.05 -19.53 -26.28
N THR A 47 36.54 -20.68 -25.86
CA THR A 47 37.89 -21.17 -26.17
C THR A 47 37.77 -22.33 -27.16
N TYR A 48 38.61 -22.37 -28.17
CA TYR A 48 38.63 -23.40 -29.20
C TYR A 48 39.80 -24.38 -29.01
N ASN A 49 39.74 -25.53 -29.68
CA ASN A 49 40.79 -26.55 -29.66
C ASN A 49 42.14 -26.10 -30.27
N ASP A 50 42.14 -25.03 -31.06
CA ASP A 50 43.34 -24.36 -31.57
C ASP A 50 43.90 -23.28 -30.61
N SER A 51 43.37 -23.22 -29.39
CA SER A 51 43.67 -22.22 -28.35
C SER A 51 43.28 -20.79 -28.69
N THR A 52 42.63 -20.54 -29.84
CA THR A 52 42.03 -19.21 -30.10
C THR A 52 40.80 -19.01 -29.24
N THR A 53 40.45 -17.75 -28.99
CA THR A 53 39.28 -17.37 -28.21
C THR A 53 38.38 -16.41 -29.00
N GLU A 54 37.12 -16.37 -28.61
CA GLU A 54 36.13 -15.43 -29.14
C GLU A 54 35.20 -14.96 -28.03
N ASP A 55 35.03 -13.66 -27.91
CA ASP A 55 34.05 -13.08 -27.00
C ASP A 55 32.72 -12.92 -27.72
N VAL A 56 31.64 -13.34 -27.07
CA VAL A 56 30.29 -13.38 -27.61
C VAL A 56 29.39 -12.61 -26.67
N ALA A 57 28.69 -11.59 -27.18
CA ALA A 57 27.67 -10.88 -26.42
C ALA A 57 26.37 -11.70 -26.33
N PHE A 58 25.57 -11.49 -25.29
CA PHE A 58 24.29 -12.21 -25.09
C PHE A 58 23.39 -12.21 -26.35
N ALA A 59 23.34 -11.10 -27.09
CA ALA A 59 22.56 -10.99 -28.32
C ALA A 59 22.97 -12.00 -29.42
N ASP A 60 24.23 -12.43 -29.42
CA ASP A 60 24.80 -13.35 -30.41
C ASP A 60 24.84 -14.81 -29.94
N PHE A 61 24.39 -15.10 -28.71
CA PHE A 61 24.44 -16.45 -28.12
C PHE A 61 23.75 -17.50 -29.01
N ALA A 62 22.58 -17.18 -29.55
CA ALA A 62 21.85 -18.08 -30.44
C ALA A 62 22.66 -18.44 -31.70
N GLY A 63 23.35 -17.45 -32.29
CA GLY A 63 24.22 -17.65 -33.45
C GLY A 63 25.44 -18.53 -33.16
N LYS A 64 25.85 -18.60 -31.89
CA LYS A 64 26.97 -19.43 -31.41
C LYS A 64 26.53 -20.72 -30.72
N SER A 65 25.24 -21.07 -30.79
CA SER A 65 24.67 -22.23 -30.08
C SER A 65 24.98 -22.24 -28.57
N ILE A 66 25.08 -21.05 -27.98
CA ILE A 66 25.13 -20.88 -26.52
C ILE A 66 23.68 -20.78 -26.04
N SER A 67 23.27 -21.67 -25.15
CA SER A 67 21.97 -21.62 -24.48
C SER A 67 22.14 -21.23 -23.02
N VAL A 68 21.07 -20.69 -22.43
CA VAL A 68 20.95 -20.46 -20.98
C VAL A 68 19.86 -21.34 -20.40
N ASP A 69 20.01 -21.79 -19.16
CA ASP A 69 19.02 -22.58 -18.44
C ASP A 69 17.79 -21.76 -18.00
N ILE A 70 17.99 -20.49 -17.65
CA ILE A 70 16.94 -19.52 -17.31
C ILE A 70 16.85 -18.48 -18.42
N ALA A 71 15.73 -18.46 -19.15
CA ALA A 71 15.54 -17.55 -20.27
C ALA A 71 15.46 -16.08 -19.82
N ASN A 72 16.00 -15.17 -20.64
CA ASN A 72 15.81 -13.73 -20.44
C ASN A 72 14.30 -13.38 -20.42
N GLY A 73 13.89 -12.51 -19.51
CA GLY A 73 12.49 -12.15 -19.29
C GLY A 73 11.71 -13.11 -18.37
N THR A 74 12.32 -14.19 -17.88
CA THR A 74 11.68 -15.09 -16.90
C THR A 74 11.33 -14.33 -15.63
N ALA A 75 10.11 -14.46 -15.11
CA ALA A 75 9.72 -13.88 -13.83
C ALA A 75 10.47 -14.56 -12.67
N MET A 76 11.12 -13.77 -11.82
CA MET A 76 11.90 -14.24 -10.69
C MET A 76 11.00 -14.72 -9.56
N VAL A 77 11.45 -15.79 -8.90
CA VAL A 77 10.69 -16.49 -7.85
C VAL A 77 11.67 -16.85 -6.76
N VAL A 78 11.41 -16.40 -5.52
CA VAL A 78 12.32 -16.60 -4.38
C VAL A 78 12.68 -18.07 -4.20
N ALA A 79 11.68 -18.96 -4.20
CA ALA A 79 11.87 -20.38 -3.94
C ALA A 79 12.68 -21.11 -5.02
N THR A 80 12.67 -20.60 -6.26
CA THR A 80 13.27 -21.29 -7.41
C THR A 80 14.63 -20.70 -7.79
N HIS A 81 14.78 -19.38 -7.68
CA HIS A 81 15.89 -18.65 -8.31
C HIS A 81 16.85 -17.99 -7.30
N ASN A 82 16.47 -17.82 -6.04
CA ASN A 82 17.35 -17.16 -5.06
C ASN A 82 18.59 -18.02 -4.79
N GLY A 83 19.78 -17.43 -4.94
CA GLY A 83 21.06 -18.12 -4.80
C GLY A 83 21.45 -18.98 -6.00
N VAL A 84 20.64 -19.04 -7.05
CA VAL A 84 20.89 -19.86 -8.25
C VAL A 84 21.54 -18.98 -9.34
N PRO A 85 22.69 -19.38 -9.92
CA PRO A 85 23.26 -18.67 -11.06
C PRO A 85 22.56 -19.07 -12.37
N VAL A 86 22.77 -18.29 -13.42
CA VAL A 86 22.38 -18.68 -14.79
C VAL A 86 23.50 -19.51 -15.39
N THR A 87 23.16 -20.69 -15.91
CA THR A 87 24.09 -21.62 -16.54
C THR A 87 24.09 -21.41 -18.06
N LEU A 88 25.24 -21.04 -18.61
CA LEU A 88 25.51 -21.01 -20.03
C LEU A 88 25.99 -22.40 -20.46
N THR A 89 25.43 -22.91 -21.55
CA THR A 89 25.84 -24.19 -22.14
C THR A 89 26.19 -23.99 -23.61
N CYS A 90 27.36 -24.48 -24.03
CA CYS A 90 27.76 -24.53 -25.43
C CYS A 90 28.40 -25.90 -25.69
N ASN A 91 27.78 -26.71 -26.55
CA ASN A 91 28.13 -28.12 -26.71
C ASN A 91 28.14 -28.85 -25.35
N ALA A 92 29.29 -29.41 -24.95
CA ALA A 92 29.47 -30.09 -23.66
C ALA A 92 30.06 -29.18 -22.56
N GLN A 93 30.30 -27.90 -22.85
CA GLN A 93 30.95 -26.96 -21.94
C GLN A 93 29.91 -26.10 -21.23
N THR A 94 30.16 -25.80 -19.96
CA THR A 94 29.29 -24.97 -19.13
C THR A 94 30.05 -23.89 -18.39
N ALA A 95 29.43 -22.73 -18.23
CA ALA A 95 29.88 -21.67 -17.34
C ALA A 95 28.67 -21.10 -16.60
N THR A 96 28.88 -20.52 -15.42
CA THR A 96 27.80 -19.96 -14.61
C THR A 96 28.07 -18.49 -14.32
N THR A 97 27.02 -17.68 -14.28
CA THR A 97 27.09 -16.34 -13.72
C THR A 97 27.34 -16.41 -12.20
N SER A 98 27.41 -15.25 -11.56
CA SER A 98 27.24 -15.16 -10.11
C SER A 98 25.79 -15.47 -9.76
N ASN A 99 25.58 -15.86 -8.50
CA ASN A 99 24.26 -16.21 -8.00
C ASN A 99 23.29 -15.02 -8.10
N LEU A 100 22.07 -15.30 -8.54
CA LEU A 100 20.97 -14.35 -8.45
C LEU A 100 20.58 -14.15 -6.98
N THR A 101 20.19 -12.93 -6.62
CA THR A 101 19.56 -12.62 -5.34
C THR A 101 18.12 -12.24 -5.59
N VAL A 102 17.17 -12.97 -5.01
CA VAL A 102 15.73 -12.68 -5.17
C VAL A 102 15.10 -12.44 -3.81
N ALA A 103 14.69 -11.21 -3.56
CA ALA A 103 13.96 -10.81 -2.35
C ALA A 103 12.45 -11.02 -2.52
N ALA A 104 11.74 -11.27 -1.42
CA ALA A 104 10.29 -11.30 -1.44
C ALA A 104 9.73 -9.90 -1.70
N ALA A 105 8.67 -9.80 -2.50
CA ALA A 105 7.91 -8.56 -2.66
C ALA A 105 7.24 -8.17 -1.33
N ALA A 106 7.13 -6.86 -1.08
CA ALA A 106 6.44 -6.37 0.11
C ALA A 106 4.94 -6.72 0.06
N ASP A 107 4.39 -7.18 1.19
CA ASP A 107 2.96 -7.45 1.32
C ASP A 107 2.18 -6.14 1.51
N LYS A 108 1.29 -5.83 0.56
CA LYS A 108 0.50 -4.60 0.51
C LYS A 108 -0.96 -4.79 0.94
N THR A 109 -1.32 -5.99 1.40
CA THR A 109 -2.72 -6.34 1.69
C THR A 109 -3.36 -5.38 2.69
N ALA A 110 -2.69 -5.11 3.81
CA ALA A 110 -3.20 -4.20 4.85
C ALA A 110 -3.28 -2.75 4.37
N LEU A 111 -2.30 -2.29 3.60
CA LEU A 111 -2.29 -0.95 3.00
C LEU A 111 -3.49 -0.76 2.07
N ASN A 112 -3.72 -1.71 1.17
CA ASN A 112 -4.81 -1.66 0.20
C ASN A 112 -6.19 -1.71 0.87
N ALA A 113 -6.34 -2.50 1.94
CA ALA A 113 -7.56 -2.50 2.74
C ALA A 113 -7.82 -1.13 3.38
N LYS A 114 -6.78 -0.46 3.91
CA LYS A 114 -6.90 0.86 4.53
C LYS A 114 -7.20 1.96 3.51
N ILE A 115 -6.62 1.88 2.31
CA ILE A 115 -6.96 2.75 1.17
C ILE A 115 -8.44 2.61 0.82
N ALA A 116 -8.96 1.39 0.75
CA ALA A 116 -10.37 1.14 0.47
C ALA A 116 -11.30 1.70 1.57
N GLU A 117 -10.93 1.56 2.85
CA GLU A 117 -11.68 2.13 3.97
C GLU A 117 -11.74 3.66 3.89
N ALA A 118 -10.59 4.31 3.66
CA ALA A 118 -10.50 5.76 3.50
C ALA A 118 -11.36 6.28 2.33
N ALA A 119 -11.47 5.51 1.24
CA ALA A 119 -12.28 5.87 0.07
C ALA A 119 -13.80 5.87 0.33
N THR A 120 -14.27 5.27 1.43
CA THR A 120 -15.69 5.31 1.82
C THR A 120 -16.08 6.57 2.58
N LEU A 121 -15.11 7.39 2.98
CA LEU A 121 -15.35 8.60 3.75
C LEU A 121 -15.84 9.75 2.86
N THR A 122 -16.73 10.59 3.41
CA THR A 122 -17.33 11.71 2.69
C THR A 122 -16.71 13.02 3.12
N ALA A 123 -16.07 13.73 2.19
CA ALA A 123 -15.33 14.97 2.47
C ALA A 123 -16.13 16.03 3.23
N THR A 124 -17.42 16.18 2.92
CA THR A 124 -18.29 17.20 3.54
C THR A 124 -18.52 16.98 5.03
N ASN A 125 -18.28 15.76 5.53
CA ASN A 125 -18.44 15.44 6.95
C ASN A 125 -17.25 15.94 7.79
N TYR A 126 -16.15 16.37 7.16
CA TYR A 126 -14.90 16.70 7.84
C TYR A 126 -14.43 18.12 7.55
N THR A 127 -13.67 18.69 8.48
CA THR A 127 -13.06 20.01 8.29
C THR A 127 -12.07 19.94 7.14
N ALA A 128 -11.98 21.03 6.38
CA ALA A 128 -11.06 21.12 5.24
C ALA A 128 -9.61 20.78 5.63
N ALA A 129 -9.13 21.25 6.79
CA ALA A 129 -7.78 20.97 7.25
C ALA A 129 -7.51 19.48 7.49
N SER A 130 -8.38 18.81 8.27
CA SER A 130 -8.22 17.37 8.54
C SER A 130 -8.42 16.50 7.30
N TRP A 131 -9.29 16.94 6.39
CA TRP A 131 -9.52 16.26 5.12
C TRP A 131 -8.31 16.36 4.21
N THR A 132 -7.64 17.51 4.14
CA THR A 132 -6.39 17.67 3.39
C THR A 132 -5.32 16.69 3.88
N THR A 133 -5.16 16.53 5.21
CA THR A 133 -4.22 15.57 5.78
C THR A 133 -4.54 14.12 5.36
N LEU A 134 -5.83 13.75 5.32
CA LEU A 134 -6.25 12.45 4.80
C LEU A 134 -5.92 12.28 3.32
N THR A 135 -6.21 13.29 2.48
CA THR A 135 -5.98 13.19 1.03
C THR A 135 -4.49 13.10 0.68
N ASP A 136 -3.63 13.80 1.43
CA ASP A 136 -2.17 13.73 1.25
C ASP A 136 -1.66 12.32 1.60
N ALA A 137 -2.10 11.78 2.74
CA ALA A 137 -1.75 10.43 3.17
C ALA A 137 -2.29 9.36 2.20
N LEU A 138 -3.50 9.55 1.66
CA LEU A 138 -4.10 8.65 0.68
C LEU A 138 -3.33 8.68 -0.65
N THR A 139 -2.83 9.84 -1.07
CA THR A 139 -2.00 9.97 -2.27
C THR A 139 -0.67 9.24 -2.11
N ALA A 140 0.00 9.42 -0.96
CA ALA A 140 1.23 8.71 -0.64
C ALA A 140 1.01 7.18 -0.57
N ALA A 141 -0.06 6.74 0.11
CA ALA A 141 -0.43 5.33 0.21
C ALA A 141 -0.70 4.70 -1.16
N ASN A 142 -1.43 5.39 -2.06
CA ASN A 142 -1.68 4.91 -3.42
C ASN A 142 -0.40 4.78 -4.23
N THR A 143 0.53 5.72 -4.10
CA THR A 143 1.84 5.66 -4.78
C THR A 143 2.58 4.39 -4.39
N VAL A 144 2.69 4.11 -3.09
CA VAL A 144 3.31 2.89 -2.55
C VAL A 144 2.56 1.63 -2.97
N SER A 145 1.23 1.67 -3.01
CA SER A 145 0.38 0.54 -3.45
C SER A 145 0.71 0.09 -4.87
N THR A 146 0.90 1.04 -5.80
CA THR A 146 1.17 0.77 -7.21
C THR A 146 2.64 0.51 -7.55
N ASP A 147 3.57 0.86 -6.67
CA ASP A 147 5.01 0.72 -6.90
C ASP A 147 5.47 -0.74 -6.73
N ALA A 148 5.76 -1.44 -7.83
CA ALA A 148 6.19 -2.85 -7.80
C ALA A 148 7.43 -3.10 -6.92
N ASP A 149 8.28 -2.09 -6.76
CA ASP A 149 9.55 -2.17 -6.04
C ASP A 149 9.47 -1.62 -4.60
N ALA A 150 8.26 -1.27 -4.15
CA ALA A 150 8.04 -0.75 -2.80
C ALA A 150 8.61 -1.70 -1.74
N THR A 151 9.42 -1.15 -0.85
CA THR A 151 9.99 -1.86 0.29
C THR A 151 8.97 -2.07 1.40
N THR A 152 9.19 -3.09 2.24
CA THR A 152 8.37 -3.31 3.45
C THR A 152 8.31 -2.08 4.36
N ALA A 153 9.40 -1.31 4.43
CA ALA A 153 9.45 -0.07 5.20
C ALA A 153 8.50 1.00 4.62
N GLN A 154 8.52 1.22 3.31
CA GLN A 154 7.61 2.16 2.64
C GLN A 154 6.15 1.74 2.81
N VAL A 155 5.84 0.45 2.66
CA VAL A 155 4.47 -0.06 2.90
C VAL A 155 4.02 0.18 4.35
N THR A 156 4.92 -0.06 5.32
CA THR A 156 4.63 0.15 6.75
C THR A 156 4.40 1.63 7.05
N THR A 157 5.25 2.52 6.54
CA THR A 157 5.07 3.97 6.68
C THR A 157 3.77 4.44 6.06
N GLY A 158 3.48 4.05 4.81
CA GLY A 158 2.22 4.43 4.14
C GLY A 158 0.97 3.96 4.90
N LEU A 159 1.01 2.77 5.50
CA LEU A 159 -0.10 2.24 6.31
C LEU A 159 -0.27 3.05 7.61
N ASN A 160 0.82 3.35 8.31
CA ASN A 160 0.78 4.10 9.57
C ASN A 160 0.34 5.56 9.36
N ASP A 161 0.82 6.20 8.31
CA ASP A 161 0.48 7.59 7.97
C ASP A 161 -1.00 7.69 7.60
N LEU A 162 -1.49 6.79 6.73
CA LEU A 162 -2.91 6.75 6.35
C LEU A 162 -3.81 6.45 7.56
N THR A 163 -3.40 5.51 8.42
CA THR A 163 -4.14 5.19 9.65
C THR A 163 -4.22 6.40 10.57
N SER A 164 -3.09 7.09 10.78
CA SER A 164 -3.03 8.27 11.64
C SER A 164 -3.89 9.42 11.09
N ALA A 165 -3.87 9.64 9.78
CA ALA A 165 -4.70 10.66 9.14
C ALA A 165 -6.20 10.34 9.31
N MET A 166 -6.61 9.08 9.15
CA MET A 166 -7.99 8.65 9.38
C MET A 166 -8.41 8.81 10.84
N THR A 167 -7.56 8.48 11.81
CA THR A 167 -7.88 8.62 13.25
C THR A 167 -7.95 10.08 13.70
N ASN A 168 -7.22 10.97 13.05
CA ASN A 168 -7.15 12.40 13.38
C ASN A 168 -8.12 13.26 12.57
N LEU A 169 -9.06 12.65 11.85
CA LEU A 169 -10.13 13.37 11.17
C LEU A 169 -10.96 14.18 12.15
N VAL A 170 -11.24 15.43 11.79
CA VAL A 170 -12.07 16.34 12.58
C VAL A 170 -13.34 16.58 11.81
N TYR A 171 -14.48 16.24 12.40
CA TYR A 171 -15.78 16.45 11.78
C TYR A 171 -16.09 17.94 11.60
N ASN A 172 -16.79 18.26 10.51
CA ASN A 172 -17.29 19.60 10.22
C ASN A 172 -18.66 19.79 10.89
N TYR A 173 -18.67 20.26 12.14
CA TYR A 173 -19.92 20.63 12.83
C TYR A 173 -20.11 22.14 12.86
N SER A 174 -21.35 22.59 12.64
CA SER A 174 -21.77 23.94 13.01
C SER A 174 -22.30 23.94 14.44
N THR A 175 -21.80 24.80 15.32
CA THR A 175 -22.52 25.15 16.54
C THR A 175 -23.74 25.98 16.17
N VAL A 176 -24.93 25.38 16.17
CA VAL A 176 -26.16 26.18 16.15
C VAL A 176 -26.38 26.72 17.56
N ALA A 177 -26.32 28.04 17.70
CA ALA A 177 -26.89 28.70 18.86
C ALA A 177 -28.38 28.29 18.96
N ALA A 178 -28.85 28.01 20.17
CA ALA A 178 -30.24 27.64 20.42
C ALA A 178 -31.18 28.64 19.71
N GLY A 179 -31.85 28.20 18.64
CA GLY A 179 -32.88 28.98 17.94
C GLY A 179 -32.60 29.37 16.48
N ASN A 180 -31.41 29.16 15.92
CA ASN A 180 -31.17 29.51 14.51
C ASN A 180 -31.66 28.40 13.55
N LYS A 181 -32.91 28.52 13.08
CA LYS A 181 -33.58 27.56 12.18
C LYS A 181 -33.22 27.83 10.71
N VAL A 182 -32.65 26.84 10.00
CA VAL A 182 -32.44 26.90 8.54
C VAL A 182 -32.75 25.54 7.93
N GLY A 183 -33.76 25.45 7.05
CA GLY A 183 -34.09 24.21 6.32
C GLY A 183 -34.91 23.17 7.09
N ALA A 184 -34.79 21.90 6.71
CA ALA A 184 -35.42 20.76 7.39
C ALA A 184 -34.73 20.51 8.74
N THR A 185 -35.50 20.50 9.82
CA THR A 185 -34.96 20.43 11.19
C THR A 185 -35.49 19.22 11.95
N ALA A 186 -34.61 18.58 12.73
CA ALA A 186 -34.98 17.62 13.76
C ALA A 186 -35.12 18.32 15.11
N THR A 187 -36.13 17.96 15.90
CA THR A 187 -36.16 18.31 17.33
C THR A 187 -35.95 17.03 18.13
N VAL A 188 -34.90 17.00 18.94
CA VAL A 188 -34.61 15.88 19.84
C VAL A 188 -34.84 16.35 21.26
N ASN A 189 -35.80 15.72 21.94
CA ASN A 189 -36.06 15.94 23.36
C ASN A 189 -35.38 14.82 24.15
N ALA A 190 -34.60 15.18 25.16
CA ALA A 190 -34.02 14.22 26.08
C ALA A 190 -34.39 14.58 27.51
N THR A 191 -34.94 13.61 28.25
CA THR A 191 -35.13 13.73 29.70
C THR A 191 -33.83 13.31 30.38
N ILE A 192 -33.22 14.24 31.09
CA ILE A 192 -31.95 13.97 31.77
C ILE A 192 -32.24 13.27 33.08
N SER A 193 -31.95 11.97 33.14
CA SER A 193 -32.01 11.19 34.38
C SER A 193 -30.60 11.09 34.97
N ASN A 194 -30.25 12.00 35.88
CA ASN A 194 -29.01 11.87 36.64
C ASN A 194 -29.30 11.33 38.05
N SER A 195 -28.65 10.22 38.41
CA SER A 195 -28.79 9.60 39.74
C SER A 195 -27.95 10.31 40.82
N ARG A 196 -27.23 11.38 40.48
CA ARG A 196 -26.43 12.18 41.41
C ARG A 196 -27.08 13.55 41.61
N ASN A 197 -27.18 14.01 42.86
CA ASN A 197 -27.52 15.40 43.17
C ASN A 197 -26.42 16.32 42.62
N LEU A 198 -26.63 16.89 41.44
CA LEU A 198 -25.73 17.86 40.83
C LEU A 198 -26.03 19.24 41.38
N ASN A 199 -25.14 19.76 42.23
CA ASN A 199 -25.15 21.14 42.71
C ASN A 199 -24.18 22.03 41.89
N THR A 200 -23.84 21.63 40.66
CA THR A 200 -22.87 22.28 39.78
C THR A 200 -23.23 22.11 38.31
N ALA A 201 -22.85 23.09 37.47
CA ALA A 201 -23.19 23.17 36.05
C ALA A 201 -22.64 21.99 35.24
N VAL A 202 -23.52 21.30 34.52
CA VAL A 202 -23.20 20.22 33.58
C VAL A 202 -23.33 20.70 32.14
N THR A 203 -22.56 20.10 31.23
CA THR A 203 -22.72 20.34 29.78
C THR A 203 -23.43 19.16 29.17
N VAL A 204 -24.59 19.40 28.54
CA VAL A 204 -25.28 18.37 27.75
C VAL A 204 -24.91 18.54 26.29
N ILE A 205 -24.47 17.47 25.67
CA ILE A 205 -24.06 17.42 24.28
C ILE A 205 -25.02 16.50 23.53
N PHE A 206 -25.69 17.03 22.53
CA PHE A 206 -26.45 16.25 21.56
C PHE A 206 -25.60 16.06 20.31
N GLN A 207 -25.46 14.83 19.84
CA GLN A 207 -24.68 14.48 18.66
C GLN A 207 -25.61 13.76 17.67
N LEU A 208 -25.92 14.42 16.55
CA LEU A 208 -26.67 13.83 15.44
C LEU A 208 -25.75 12.88 14.67
N MET A 209 -26.28 11.71 14.33
CA MET A 209 -25.57 10.61 13.67
C MET A 209 -26.31 10.24 12.37
N ASP A 210 -25.55 9.98 11.31
CA ASP A 210 -26.00 9.27 10.11
C ASP A 210 -25.35 7.88 10.12
N GLY A 211 -26.16 6.83 10.33
CA GLY A 211 -25.66 5.51 10.68
C GLY A 211 -24.79 5.54 11.95
N THR A 212 -23.50 5.22 11.82
CA THR A 212 -22.51 5.25 12.91
C THR A 212 -21.66 6.52 12.93
N THR A 213 -21.92 7.48 12.04
CA THR A 213 -21.05 8.64 11.80
C THR A 213 -21.68 9.91 12.38
N PRO A 214 -21.02 10.63 13.30
CA PRO A 214 -21.47 11.95 13.77
C PRO A 214 -21.49 12.99 12.64
N ILE A 215 -22.57 13.77 12.57
CA ILE A 215 -22.76 14.80 11.52
C ILE A 215 -23.08 16.20 12.08
N GLN A 216 -23.57 16.33 13.31
CA GLN A 216 -23.77 17.64 13.96
C GLN A 216 -23.71 17.51 15.49
N GLN A 217 -23.24 18.56 16.18
CA GLN A 217 -23.22 18.59 17.65
C GLN A 217 -23.83 19.90 18.18
N VAL A 218 -24.66 19.78 19.21
CA VAL A 218 -25.24 20.91 19.94
C VAL A 218 -24.89 20.76 21.42
N ALA A 219 -24.08 21.68 21.94
CA ALA A 219 -23.79 21.76 23.37
C ALA A 219 -24.74 22.75 24.04
N LEU A 220 -25.42 22.30 25.09
CA LEU A 220 -26.19 23.13 26.00
C LEU A 220 -25.39 23.26 27.29
N THR A 221 -24.93 24.48 27.57
CA THR A 221 -24.25 24.83 28.82
C THR A 221 -25.24 25.56 29.72
N GLY A 222 -25.55 24.99 30.88
CA GLY A 222 -26.46 25.59 31.86
C GLY A 222 -26.67 24.69 33.09
N ASP A 223 -27.35 25.22 34.10
CA ASP A 223 -27.77 24.44 35.27
C ASP A 223 -28.94 23.52 34.89
N VAL A 224 -28.64 22.37 34.28
CA VAL A 224 -29.64 21.37 33.89
C VAL A 224 -29.95 20.44 35.07
N GLN A 225 -31.20 20.39 35.50
CA GLN A 225 -31.64 19.57 36.63
C GLN A 225 -32.07 18.15 36.23
N THR A 226 -32.01 17.20 37.17
CA THR A 226 -32.58 15.86 36.96
C THR A 226 -34.08 15.96 36.69
N GLY A 227 -34.54 15.32 35.63
CA GLY A 227 -35.93 15.35 35.17
C GLY A 227 -36.25 16.51 34.22
N GLU A 228 -35.30 17.44 34.00
CA GLU A 228 -35.45 18.50 33.03
C GLU A 228 -35.42 17.94 31.60
N VAL A 229 -36.32 18.47 30.76
CA VAL A 229 -36.35 18.17 29.33
C VAL A 229 -35.54 19.24 28.62
N VAL A 230 -34.41 18.81 28.04
CA VAL A 230 -33.58 19.65 27.20
C VAL A 230 -33.83 19.33 25.74
N THR A 231 -33.77 20.37 24.90
CA THR A 231 -34.10 20.29 23.47
C THR A 231 -32.90 20.71 22.64
N ALA A 232 -32.49 19.87 21.69
CA ALA A 232 -31.58 20.26 20.62
C ALA A 232 -32.34 20.32 19.29
N ILE A 233 -31.99 21.32 18.49
CA ILE A 233 -32.46 21.45 17.12
C ILE A 233 -31.27 21.16 16.22
N PHE A 234 -31.46 20.21 15.30
CA PHE A 234 -30.46 19.89 14.29
C PHE A 234 -30.95 20.29 12.91
N ASN A 235 -30.02 20.72 12.06
CA ASN A 235 -30.27 20.91 10.63
C ASN A 235 -29.93 19.59 9.94
N LEU A 236 -30.88 19.04 9.20
CA LEU A 236 -30.67 17.75 8.55
C LEU A 236 -30.00 17.91 7.19
N PRO A 237 -29.05 17.03 6.83
CA PRO A 237 -28.48 17.00 5.49
C PRO A 237 -29.51 16.71 4.39
N SER A 238 -30.54 15.92 4.73
CA SER A 238 -31.64 15.56 3.82
C SER A 238 -32.96 15.50 4.60
N ALA A 239 -34.06 15.85 3.94
CA ALA A 239 -35.42 15.67 4.48
C ALA A 239 -35.88 14.19 4.47
N THR A 240 -35.09 13.30 3.86
CA THR A 240 -35.34 11.85 3.79
C THR A 240 -34.08 11.11 4.23
N GLY A 241 -34.17 10.34 5.31
CA GLY A 241 -33.04 9.61 5.89
C GLY A 241 -33.29 9.20 7.34
N THR A 242 -32.62 8.14 7.80
CA THR A 242 -32.70 7.69 9.20
C THR A 242 -31.51 8.25 9.97
N TYR A 243 -31.77 9.21 10.86
CA TYR A 243 -30.75 9.79 11.73
C TYR A 243 -30.95 9.32 13.18
N THR A 244 -29.87 9.17 13.94
CA THR A 244 -29.94 8.91 15.38
C THR A 244 -29.30 10.04 16.16
N CYS A 245 -29.66 10.22 17.42
CA CYS A 245 -29.02 11.22 18.27
C CYS A 245 -28.46 10.57 19.54
N ASN A 246 -27.15 10.74 19.74
CA ASN A 246 -26.48 10.41 20.99
C ASN A 246 -26.57 11.61 21.92
N VAL A 247 -26.92 11.37 23.18
CA VAL A 247 -26.93 12.40 24.23
C VAL A 247 -25.84 12.07 25.24
N LEU A 248 -24.88 12.97 25.36
CA LEU A 248 -23.68 12.84 26.18
C LEU A 248 -23.77 13.89 27.29
N ILE A 249 -23.60 13.49 28.55
CA ILE A 249 -23.55 14.43 29.68
C ILE A 249 -22.09 14.52 30.14
N TRP A 250 -21.56 15.74 30.14
CA TRP A 250 -20.21 16.04 30.59
C TRP A 250 -20.23 16.73 31.95
N ASP A 251 -19.57 16.11 32.92
CA ASP A 251 -19.27 16.72 34.21
C ASP A 251 -17.90 17.42 34.13
N SER A 252 -17.92 18.75 34.20
CA SER A 252 -16.72 19.58 34.07
C SER A 252 -15.73 19.44 35.23
N LEU A 253 -16.16 18.87 36.37
CA LEU A 253 -15.32 18.66 37.55
C LEU A 253 -14.57 17.33 37.54
N THR A 254 -15.17 16.29 36.95
CA THR A 254 -14.62 14.92 36.96
C THR A 254 -14.08 14.45 35.62
N GLY A 255 -14.40 15.17 34.52
CA GLY A 255 -13.99 14.80 33.16
C GLY A 255 -14.57 13.47 32.69
N GLN A 256 -15.60 12.96 33.36
CA GLN A 256 -16.21 11.67 33.03
C GLN A 256 -17.45 11.83 32.14
N GLU A 257 -17.53 10.96 31.12
CA GLU A 257 -18.67 10.83 30.23
C GLU A 257 -19.75 9.97 30.91
N VAL A 258 -20.92 10.55 31.19
CA VAL A 258 -22.10 9.77 31.57
C VAL A 258 -22.99 9.67 30.33
N LYS A 259 -22.97 8.51 29.68
CA LYS A 259 -23.84 8.24 28.51
C LYS A 259 -25.31 8.21 28.96
N ALA A 260 -26.11 9.14 28.46
CA ALA A 260 -27.56 9.05 28.56
C ALA A 260 -28.08 8.15 27.42
N ALA A 261 -29.28 7.59 27.60
CA ALA A 261 -29.91 6.72 26.61
C ALA A 261 -30.04 7.42 25.25
N ALA A 262 -29.73 6.72 24.17
CA ALA A 262 -29.89 7.23 22.81
C ALA A 262 -31.35 7.60 22.55
N ALA A 263 -31.59 8.79 22.00
CA ALA A 263 -32.90 9.23 21.57
C ALA A 263 -32.98 9.07 20.04
N THR A 264 -33.86 8.20 19.56
CA THR A 264 -34.11 8.04 18.13
C THR A 264 -35.13 9.09 17.69
N ALA A 265 -34.70 10.05 16.87
CA ALA A 265 -35.63 10.91 16.15
C ALA A 265 -35.81 10.33 14.75
N ASN A 266 -36.92 9.64 14.52
CA ASN A 266 -37.36 9.34 13.17
C ASN A 266 -37.92 10.65 12.57
N ILE A 267 -37.45 11.01 11.38
CA ILE A 267 -37.89 12.19 10.64
C ILE A 267 -38.38 11.72 9.27
#